data_AF-A0A3M8EG03-F1
#
_entry.id   AF-A0A3M8EG03-F1
#
_cell.length_a   1.000
_cell.length_b   1.000
_cell.length_c   1.000
_cell.angle_alpha   90.00
_cell.angle_beta   90.00
_cell.angle_gamma   90.00
#
_symmetry.space_group_name_H-M   'P 1'
#
loop_
_entity.id
_entity.type
_entity.pdbx_description
1 polymer ?
#
loop_
_entity_poly.entity_id
_entity_poly.type
_entity_poly.pdbx_seq_one_letter_code
_entity_poly.pdbx_strand_id
1 'polypeptide(L)'
;MYRIPKELDLSPVVGEFTTQIRIGQFDLQFTLGIVNFAIQSPVNLFRRGELIAHWEEGKWPDPGFYDLMNTEVVRCQIVNDRLIVIEFANEIEMHLEDNSDQYESMQIKFEGDPSQWII
;
A
#
# COMPACT_ATOMS: atom_id res chain seq x y z
N MET A 1 -5.86 7.69 -12.55
CA MET A 1 -4.99 8.88 -12.76
C MET A 1 -5.63 10.13 -12.18
N TYR A 2 -5.50 10.29 -10.86
CA TYR A 2 -5.91 11.50 -10.15
C TYR A 2 -4.74 12.16 -9.37
N ARG A 3 -3.57 11.48 -9.33
CA ARG A 3 -2.41 11.70 -8.42
C ARG A 3 -2.73 11.40 -6.97
N ILE A 4 -1.67 11.18 -6.19
CA ILE A 4 -1.81 11.07 -4.74
C ILE A 4 -2.15 12.47 -4.18
N PRO A 5 -3.36 12.65 -3.59
CA PRO A 5 -3.81 13.95 -3.12
C PRO A 5 -2.97 14.42 -1.93
N LYS A 6 -2.74 15.74 -1.83
CA LYS A 6 -1.94 16.31 -0.72
C LYS A 6 -2.68 16.31 0.60
N GLU A 7 -4.01 16.31 0.52
CA GLU A 7 -4.95 16.30 1.64
C GLU A 7 -5.24 14.90 2.17
N LEU A 8 -4.75 13.84 1.50
CA LEU A 8 -4.89 12.47 1.97
C LEU A 8 -4.12 12.28 3.28
N ASP A 9 -4.83 11.96 4.35
CA ASP A 9 -4.24 11.71 5.66
C ASP A 9 -4.20 10.21 5.96
N LEU A 10 -3.00 9.63 5.92
CA LEU A 10 -2.75 8.23 6.26
C LEU A 10 -2.20 8.05 7.69
N SER A 11 -2.19 9.09 8.52
CA SER A 11 -1.79 8.95 9.93
C SER A 11 -2.54 7.84 10.70
N PRO A 12 -3.81 7.48 10.40
CA PRO A 12 -4.50 6.40 11.08
C PRO A 12 -3.91 4.99 10.87
N VAL A 13 -2.99 4.78 9.90
CA VAL A 13 -2.37 3.47 9.73
C VAL A 13 -1.20 3.22 10.69
N VAL A 14 -0.68 4.25 11.35
CA VAL A 14 0.47 4.10 12.26
C VAL A 14 0.04 3.38 13.53
N GLY A 15 0.79 2.36 13.93
CA GLY A 15 0.46 1.45 15.03
C GLY A 15 -0.43 0.27 14.63
N GLU A 16 -0.92 0.27 13.39
CA GLU A 16 -1.75 -0.81 12.86
C GLU A 16 -0.90 -1.88 12.18
N PHE A 17 -1.49 -3.04 11.93
CA PHE A 17 -0.87 -4.14 11.20
C PHE A 17 -1.89 -4.81 10.29
N THR A 18 -1.40 -5.59 9.34
CA THR A 18 -2.27 -6.41 8.49
C THR A 18 -2.22 -7.87 8.89
N THR A 19 -3.37 -8.52 8.92
CA THR A 19 -3.50 -9.97 9.16
C THR A 19 -3.83 -10.74 7.90
N GLN A 20 -4.05 -10.03 6.79
CA GLN A 20 -4.41 -10.62 5.50
C GLN A 20 -3.91 -9.74 4.36
N ILE A 21 -3.33 -10.40 3.36
CA ILE A 21 -3.11 -9.83 2.04
C ILE A 21 -3.92 -10.70 1.08
N ARG A 22 -4.79 -10.06 0.31
CA ARG A 22 -5.71 -10.70 -0.63
C ARG A 22 -5.32 -10.31 -2.04
N ILE A 23 -5.54 -11.22 -2.97
CA ILE A 23 -5.21 -11.01 -4.38
C ILE A 23 -6.51 -11.11 -5.17
N GLY A 24 -6.92 -10.00 -5.75
CA GLY A 24 -7.99 -9.94 -6.73
C GLY A 24 -7.47 -10.29 -8.12
N GLN A 25 -8.36 -10.24 -9.10
CA GLN A 25 -7.99 -10.46 -10.50
C GLN A 25 -7.02 -9.37 -11.01
N PHE A 26 -7.16 -8.15 -10.51
CA PHE A 26 -6.45 -6.96 -10.99
C PHE A 26 -5.77 -6.16 -9.86
N ASP A 27 -5.88 -6.61 -8.62
CA ASP A 27 -5.44 -5.82 -7.47
C ASP A 27 -4.84 -6.67 -6.35
N LEU A 28 -3.99 -6.01 -5.57
CA LEU A 28 -3.52 -6.45 -4.27
C LEU A 28 -4.28 -5.68 -3.20
N GLN A 29 -4.94 -6.38 -2.29
CA GLN A 29 -5.76 -5.76 -1.25
C GLN A 29 -5.28 -6.10 0.14
N PHE A 30 -5.20 -5.08 1.00
CA PHE A 30 -4.88 -5.25 2.41
C PHE A 30 -5.54 -4.15 3.24
N THR A 31 -5.64 -4.41 4.54
CA THR A 31 -6.23 -3.49 5.51
C THR A 31 -5.20 -3.22 6.60
N LEU A 32 -5.08 -1.95 6.99
CA LEU A 32 -4.27 -1.46 8.11
C LEU A 32 -5.21 -0.64 9.01
N GLY A 33 -5.65 -1.23 10.12
CA GLY A 33 -6.67 -0.66 11.00
C GLY A 33 -7.95 -0.34 10.24
N ILE A 34 -8.35 0.94 10.26
CA ILE A 34 -9.55 1.42 9.57
C ILE A 34 -9.33 1.73 8.08
N VAL A 35 -8.10 1.61 7.55
CA VAL A 35 -7.77 2.00 6.18
C VAL A 35 -7.64 0.75 5.30
N ASN A 36 -8.42 0.71 4.23
CA ASN A 36 -8.43 -0.35 3.24
C ASN A 36 -7.73 0.14 1.97
N PHE A 37 -6.82 -0.69 1.46
CA PHE A 37 -6.07 -0.45 0.24
C PHE A 37 -6.44 -1.50 -0.80
N ALA A 38 -6.65 -1.06 -2.04
CA ALA A 38 -6.69 -1.90 -3.23
C ALA A 38 -5.74 -1.30 -4.27
N ILE A 39 -4.64 -1.99 -4.54
CA ILE A 39 -3.54 -1.48 -5.36
C ILE A 39 -3.51 -2.23 -6.69
N GLN A 40 -3.54 -1.50 -7.79
CA GLN A 40 -3.51 -2.02 -9.17
C GLN A 40 -2.17 -1.75 -9.85
N SER A 41 -1.35 -0.88 -9.27
CA SER A 41 0.03 -0.63 -9.69
C SER A 41 1.03 -1.56 -8.99
N PRO A 42 2.28 -1.65 -9.47
CA PRO A 42 3.29 -2.45 -8.81
C PRO A 42 3.52 -2.05 -7.34
N VAL A 43 3.75 -3.06 -6.50
CA VAL A 43 4.10 -2.89 -5.09
C VAL A 43 5.49 -3.46 -4.85
N ASN A 44 6.37 -2.64 -4.30
CA ASN A 44 7.76 -3.01 -4.04
C ASN A 44 8.02 -3.03 -2.54
N LEU A 45 8.66 -4.09 -2.04
CA LEU A 45 9.11 -4.19 -0.66
C LEU A 45 10.62 -4.04 -0.60
N PHE A 46 11.09 -3.10 0.21
CA PHE A 46 12.51 -2.85 0.45
C PHE A 46 12.87 -3.18 1.88
N ARG A 47 14.08 -3.68 2.12
CA ARG A 47 14.67 -3.76 3.45
C ARG A 47 16.08 -3.18 3.35
N ARG A 48 16.35 -2.11 4.10
CA ARG A 48 17.64 -1.40 4.07
C ARG A 48 18.06 -0.95 2.66
N GLY A 49 17.09 -0.54 1.84
CA GLY A 49 17.30 -0.08 0.47
C GLY A 49 17.44 -1.19 -0.58
N GLU A 50 17.43 -2.47 -0.20
CA GLU A 50 17.43 -3.60 -1.13
C GLU A 50 16.00 -4.05 -1.42
N LEU A 51 15.65 -4.24 -2.70
CA LEU A 51 14.37 -4.81 -3.10
C LEU A 51 14.31 -6.29 -2.70
N ILE A 52 13.40 -6.65 -1.80
CA ILE A 52 13.26 -8.02 -1.27
C ILE A 52 12.05 -8.76 -1.82
N ALA A 53 11.06 -8.04 -2.36
CA ALA A 53 9.86 -8.62 -2.96
C ALA A 53 9.16 -7.60 -3.87
N HIS A 54 8.47 -8.14 -4.86
CA HIS A 54 7.71 -7.38 -5.85
C HIS A 54 6.35 -8.04 -6.10
N TRP A 55 5.37 -7.21 -6.41
CA TRP A 55 4.09 -7.64 -6.94
C TRP A 55 3.68 -6.76 -8.12
N GLU A 56 3.08 -7.39 -9.13
CA GLU A 56 2.42 -6.73 -10.25
C GLU A 56 1.16 -7.51 -10.66
N GLU A 57 0.29 -6.87 -11.42
CA GLU A 57 -0.98 -7.42 -11.87
C GLU A 57 -0.82 -8.81 -12.52
N GLY A 58 -1.75 -9.72 -12.19
CA GLY A 58 -1.78 -11.07 -12.76
C GLY A 58 -0.75 -12.03 -12.18
N LYS A 59 0.03 -11.61 -11.17
CA LYS A 59 0.99 -12.46 -10.47
C LYS A 59 0.61 -12.68 -9.01
N TRP A 60 1.06 -13.82 -8.47
CA TRP A 60 1.11 -14.00 -7.02
C TRP A 60 2.23 -13.12 -6.45
N PRO A 61 2.04 -12.50 -5.27
CA PRO A 61 3.07 -11.73 -4.60
C PRO A 61 4.23 -12.62 -4.20
N ASP A 62 5.43 -12.06 -4.28
CA ASP A 62 6.62 -12.74 -3.82
C ASP A 62 6.52 -13.10 -2.33
N PRO A 63 7.22 -14.15 -1.86
CA PRO A 63 7.16 -14.60 -0.47
C PRO A 63 7.49 -13.51 0.57
N GLY A 64 8.23 -12.46 0.20
CA GLY A 64 8.53 -11.35 1.11
C GLY A 64 7.30 -10.61 1.63
N PHE A 65 6.14 -10.70 0.96
CA PHE A 65 4.88 -10.12 1.46
C PHE A 65 4.37 -10.82 2.73
N TYR A 66 4.78 -12.07 3.01
CA TYR A 66 4.43 -12.75 4.26
C TYR A 66 5.11 -12.11 5.48
N ASP A 67 6.24 -11.43 5.30
CA ASP A 67 6.94 -10.75 6.40
C ASP A 67 6.17 -9.50 6.91
N LEU A 68 5.19 -9.01 6.14
CA LEU A 68 4.34 -7.88 6.53
C LEU A 68 3.25 -8.28 7.52
N MET A 69 2.93 -9.57 7.57
CA MET A 69 1.80 -10.10 8.32
C MET A 69 2.05 -9.98 9.82
N ASN A 70 1.11 -9.36 10.54
CA ASN A 70 1.22 -9.07 11.98
C ASN A 70 2.43 -8.21 12.35
N THR A 71 2.96 -7.44 11.39
CA THR A 71 4.02 -6.47 11.64
C THR A 71 3.40 -5.07 11.73
N GLU A 72 3.69 -4.37 12.82
CA GLU A 72 3.20 -3.02 13.07
C GLU A 72 3.79 -2.01 12.09
N VAL A 73 2.96 -1.08 11.62
CA VAL A 73 3.38 0.09 10.85
C VAL A 73 3.95 1.14 11.80
N VAL A 74 5.22 1.48 11.63
CA VAL A 74 5.91 2.48 12.46
C VAL A 74 5.83 3.88 11.84
N ARG A 75 5.63 3.97 10.52
CA ARG A 75 5.55 5.24 9.80
C ARG A 75 4.86 5.07 8.46
N CYS A 76 4.09 6.08 8.06
CA CYS A 76 3.47 6.16 6.74
C CYS A 76 3.65 7.58 6.19
N GLN A 77 4.10 7.70 4.94
CA GLN A 77 4.40 8.99 4.33
C GLN A 77 3.98 9.04 2.87
N ILE A 78 3.31 10.12 2.50
CA ILE A 78 3.19 10.54 1.10
C ILE A 78 4.47 11.31 0.76
N VAL A 79 5.38 10.66 0.03
CA VAL A 79 6.70 11.23 -0.31
C VAL A 79 6.57 12.33 -1.36
N ASN A 80 5.69 12.11 -2.34
CA ASN A 80 5.33 13.05 -3.38
C ASN A 80 3.96 12.68 -3.96
N ASP A 81 3.56 13.32 -5.05
CA ASP A 81 2.28 13.06 -5.73
C ASP A 81 2.22 11.70 -6.46
N ARG A 82 3.27 10.88 -6.35
CA ARG A 82 3.42 9.58 -7.00
C ARG A 82 3.83 8.41 -6.09
N LEU A 83 4.15 8.64 -4.82
CA LEU A 83 4.68 7.60 -3.94
C LEU A 83 4.15 7.72 -2.51
N ILE A 84 3.54 6.64 -2.02
CA ILE A 84 3.32 6.39 -0.59
C ILE A 84 4.33 5.34 -0.12
N VAL A 85 4.97 5.60 1.02
CA VAL A 85 5.86 4.66 1.71
C VAL A 85 5.27 4.31 3.07
N ILE A 86 5.11 3.00 3.33
CA ILE A 86 4.68 2.45 4.60
C ILE A 86 5.86 1.67 5.19
N GLU A 87 6.37 2.12 6.33
CA GLU A 87 7.48 1.51 7.05
C GLU A 87 6.95 0.65 8.20
N PHE A 88 7.47 -0.58 8.29
CA PHE A 88 7.06 -1.59 9.25
C PHE A 88 8.15 -1.82 10.32
N ALA A 89 7.76 -2.31 11.50
CA ALA A 89 8.65 -2.52 12.65
C ALA A 89 9.80 -3.51 12.38
N ASN A 90 9.71 -4.32 11.32
CA ASN A 90 10.75 -5.25 10.89
C ASN A 90 11.70 -4.67 9.82
N GLU A 91 11.77 -3.34 9.73
CA GLU A 91 12.63 -2.58 8.80
C GLU A 91 12.25 -2.78 7.31
N ILE A 92 11.06 -3.32 7.02
CA ILE A 92 10.52 -3.34 5.66
C ILE A 92 9.85 -2.01 5.34
N GLU A 93 10.11 -1.48 4.16
CA GLU A 93 9.36 -0.41 3.53
C GLU A 93 8.53 -0.97 2.38
N MET A 94 7.22 -0.75 2.41
CA MET A 94 6.33 -0.99 1.27
C MET A 94 6.15 0.31 0.50
N HIS A 95 6.50 0.27 -0.78
CA HIS A 95 6.37 1.39 -1.70
C HIS A 95 5.15 1.14 -2.58
N LEU A 96 4.18 2.06 -2.51
CA LEU A 96 2.97 2.10 -3.32
C LEU A 96 3.13 3.21 -4.34
N GLU A 97 3.43 2.83 -5.58
CA GLU A 97 3.71 3.77 -6.66
C GLU A 97 2.43 4.09 -7.45
N ASP A 98 2.14 5.37 -7.64
CA ASP A 98 1.14 5.81 -8.60
C ASP A 98 1.79 5.82 -10.00
N ASN A 99 1.50 4.77 -10.77
CA ASN A 99 1.88 4.68 -12.18
C ASN A 99 0.78 5.20 -13.10
N SER A 100 -0.23 5.86 -12.53
CA SER A 100 -1.55 5.91 -13.14
C SER A 100 -1.47 6.26 -14.62
N ASP A 101 -1.03 7.49 -14.96
CA ASP A 101 -0.75 8.15 -16.26
C ASP A 101 -1.72 7.83 -17.42
N GLN A 102 -2.09 6.56 -17.60
CA GLN A 102 -3.10 6.02 -18.50
C GLN A 102 -4.34 5.43 -17.77
N TYR A 103 -4.23 4.93 -16.53
CA TYR A 103 -5.29 4.19 -15.82
C TYR A 103 -5.37 4.48 -14.32
N GLU A 104 -6.34 3.86 -13.65
CA GLU A 104 -6.43 3.79 -12.19
C GLU A 104 -5.24 2.98 -11.64
N SER A 105 -4.69 3.40 -10.50
CA SER A 105 -3.51 2.79 -9.88
C SER A 105 -3.78 2.28 -8.46
N MET A 106 -4.64 2.96 -7.70
CA MET A 106 -5.03 2.50 -6.36
C MET A 106 -6.34 3.12 -5.88
N GLN A 107 -6.99 2.42 -4.96
CA GLN A 107 -8.13 2.90 -4.20
C GLN A 107 -7.83 2.81 -2.70
N ILE A 108 -8.14 3.88 -1.96
CA ILE A 108 -7.95 3.97 -0.51
C ILE A 108 -9.28 4.35 0.13
N LYS A 109 -9.75 3.54 1.07
CA LYS A 109 -11.04 3.71 1.75
C LYS A 109 -10.91 3.63 3.26
N PHE A 110 -11.51 4.59 3.96
CA PHE A 110 -11.61 4.60 5.41
C PHE A 110 -12.89 3.93 5.86
N GLU A 111 -12.82 3.07 6.88
CA GLU A 111 -13.99 2.44 7.49
C GLU A 111 -14.93 3.53 8.05
N GLY A 112 -16.22 3.40 7.77
CA GLY A 112 -17.23 4.39 8.16
C GLY A 112 -17.36 5.59 7.22
N ASP A 113 -16.43 5.80 6.28
CA ASP A 113 -16.56 6.80 5.22
C ASP A 113 -17.14 6.16 3.95
N PRO A 114 -18.28 6.67 3.41
CA PRO A 114 -18.81 6.20 2.14
C PRO A 114 -17.93 6.61 0.94
N SER A 115 -17.06 7.60 1.12
CA SER A 115 -16.16 8.11 0.10
C SER A 115 -14.94 7.19 -0.06
N GLN A 116 -14.35 7.21 -1.25
CA GLN A 116 -13.08 6.54 -1.52
C GLN A 116 -12.16 7.47 -2.28
N TRP A 117 -10.88 7.40 -1.98
CA TRP A 117 -9.85 8.04 -2.78
C TRP A 117 -9.53 7.11 -3.94
N ILE A 118 -9.67 7.62 -5.15
CA ILE A 118 -9.31 6.92 -6.39
C ILE A 118 -8.11 7.66 -6.95
N ILE A 119 -7.02 6.94 -7.23
CA ILE A 119 -5.72 7.50 -7.63
C ILE A 119 -5.31 6.89 -8.96
#